data_AF-A0A537MGZ9-F1
#
_entry.id   AF-A0A537MGZ9-F1
#
_cell.length_a   1.000
_cell.length_b   1.000
_cell.length_c   1.000
_cell.angle_alpha   90.00
_cell.angle_beta   90.00
_cell.angle_gamma   90.00
#
_symmetry.space_group_name_H-M   'P 1'
#
loop_
_entity.id
_entity.type
_entity.pdbx_description
1 polymer ?
#
loop_
_entity_poly.entity_id
_entity_poly.type
_entity_poly.pdbx_seq_one_letter_code
_entity_poly.pdbx_strand_id
1 'polypeptide(L)'
;MNCCEIDWSRIEWGTAADWVSGTGSLLAVIVALGGYWLIERHRKRDETQRHQDAAYQIGYKLASLSSEAHNLVIELNPHGKSDDDLAAESDMDICGGFSAQAGSSESLIRDLNDAEQNLLMRLKEEDFLMTFSEAVALGLSLRAGLAEYKAKREALMAMLPPPVDVSGEMAGHDLTQQQILSLQPQMIQAASLVRSLRALATINVKRLRKLGVDFRPMMLRHFPKLHIHEIQIVKDTAH
;
A
#
# COMPACT_ATOMS: atom_id res chain seq x y z
N MET A 1 96.95 13.63 0.19
CA MET A 1 95.89 13.65 -0.84
C MET A 1 95.56 12.19 -1.15
N ASN A 2 94.57 11.63 -0.47
CA ASN A 2 94.09 10.27 -0.72
C ASN A 2 92.86 10.40 -1.63
N CYS A 3 92.97 9.89 -2.86
CA CYS A 3 91.82 9.71 -3.73
C CYS A 3 90.96 8.59 -3.12
N CYS A 4 89.77 8.94 -2.64
CA CYS A 4 88.72 7.97 -2.37
C CYS A 4 88.24 7.41 -3.72
N GLU A 5 88.68 6.21 -4.08
CA GLU A 5 87.97 5.38 -5.03
C GLU A 5 86.59 5.04 -4.44
N ILE A 6 85.54 5.55 -5.08
CA ILE A 6 84.18 5.11 -4.80
C ILE A 6 84.05 3.72 -5.43
N ASP A 7 84.07 2.71 -4.57
CA ASP A 7 83.84 1.32 -4.95
C ASP A 7 82.35 1.11 -5.24
N TRP A 8 81.98 1.16 -6.52
CA TRP A 8 80.63 0.97 -7.02
C TRP A 8 80.15 -0.50 -6.91
N SER A 9 80.98 -1.43 -6.45
CA SER A 9 80.62 -2.85 -6.29
C SER A 9 79.72 -3.12 -5.07
N ARG A 10 79.48 -2.12 -4.22
CA ARG A 10 78.60 -2.16 -3.05
C ARG A 10 77.23 -1.50 -3.24
N ILE A 11 76.73 -1.42 -4.47
CA ILE A 11 75.27 -1.33 -4.65
C ILE A 11 74.75 -2.75 -4.40
N GLU A 12 74.53 -3.07 -3.13
CA GLU A 12 73.75 -4.22 -2.73
C GLU A 12 72.41 -4.10 -3.46
N TRP A 13 72.20 -4.99 -4.43
CA TRP A 13 70.89 -5.20 -5.01
C TRP A 13 70.00 -5.63 -3.85
N GLY A 14 69.31 -4.65 -3.26
CA GLY A 14 68.35 -4.86 -2.18
C GLY A 14 67.54 -6.09 -2.54
N THR A 15 67.63 -7.09 -1.68
CA THR A 15 67.10 -8.45 -1.88
C THR A 15 65.76 -8.38 -2.61
N ALA A 16 65.56 -9.19 -3.66
CA ALA A 16 64.30 -9.22 -4.41
C ALA A 16 63.04 -9.34 -3.51
N ALA A 17 63.21 -9.81 -2.27
CA ALA A 17 62.23 -9.79 -1.20
C ALA A 17 61.70 -8.39 -0.80
N ASP A 18 62.51 -7.33 -0.80
CA ASP A 18 62.06 -5.97 -0.45
C ASP A 18 61.19 -5.35 -1.56
N TRP A 19 61.44 -5.71 -2.82
CA TRP A 19 60.60 -5.30 -3.95
C TRP A 19 59.24 -6.04 -3.93
N VAL A 20 59.23 -7.32 -3.57
CA VAL A 20 57.99 -8.12 -3.44
C VAL A 20 57.17 -7.68 -2.22
N SER A 21 57.82 -7.27 -1.13
CA SER A 21 57.18 -6.66 0.05
C SER A 21 56.57 -5.28 -0.27
N GLY A 22 57.32 -4.40 -0.93
CA GLY A 22 56.85 -3.08 -1.34
C GLY A 22 55.72 -3.11 -2.37
N THR A 23 55.86 -3.93 -3.42
CA THR A 23 54.84 -4.06 -4.48
C THR A 23 53.64 -4.89 -4.05
N GLY A 24 53.84 -5.91 -3.22
CA GLY A 24 52.76 -6.71 -2.64
C GLY A 24 51.89 -5.91 -1.68
N SER A 25 52.48 -5.02 -0.87
CA SER A 25 51.73 -4.12 0.01
C SER A 25 50.93 -3.07 -0.77
N LEU A 26 51.50 -2.52 -1.85
CA LEU A 26 50.78 -1.61 -2.77
C LEU A 26 49.60 -2.31 -3.47
N LEU A 27 49.82 -3.53 -3.99
CA LEU A 27 48.76 -4.33 -4.61
C LEU A 27 47.65 -4.67 -3.61
N ALA A 28 48.01 -5.00 -2.36
CA ALA A 28 47.03 -5.25 -1.30
C ALA A 28 46.19 -4.00 -1.00
N VAL A 29 46.78 -2.81 -0.96
CA VAL A 29 46.04 -1.55 -0.78
C VAL A 29 45.13 -1.25 -1.98
N ILE A 30 45.59 -1.48 -3.22
CA ILE A 30 44.77 -1.30 -4.43
C ILE A 30 43.60 -2.29 -4.45
N VAL A 31 43.83 -3.55 -4.08
CA VAL A 31 42.78 -4.58 -3.97
C VAL A 31 41.80 -4.25 -2.85
N ALA A 32 42.28 -3.74 -1.71
CA ALA A 32 41.41 -3.31 -0.61
C ALA A 32 40.54 -2.10 -1.00
N LEU A 33 41.12 -1.09 -1.66
CA LEU A 33 40.38 0.09 -2.15
C LEU A 33 39.41 -0.27 -3.28
N GLY A 34 39.83 -1.13 -4.21
CA GLY A 34 38.98 -1.64 -5.29
C GLY A 34 37.84 -2.51 -4.76
N GLY A 35 38.13 -3.37 -3.78
CA GLY A 35 37.14 -4.18 -3.06
C GLY A 35 36.13 -3.31 -2.32
N TYR A 36 36.58 -2.28 -1.61
CA TYR A 36 35.69 -1.33 -0.94
C TYR A 36 34.76 -0.61 -1.93
N TRP A 37 35.28 -0.15 -3.07
CA TRP A 37 34.46 0.50 -4.09
C TRP A 37 33.42 -0.45 -4.71
N LEU A 38 33.79 -1.72 -4.96
CA LEU A 38 32.86 -2.74 -5.43
C LEU A 38 31.76 -3.04 -4.41
N ILE A 39 32.13 -3.24 -3.14
CA ILE A 39 31.18 -3.49 -2.05
C ILE A 39 30.22 -2.30 -1.89
N GLU A 40 30.74 -1.07 -1.90
CA GLU A 40 29.92 0.15 -1.80
C GLU A 40 28.98 0.29 -2.99
N ARG A 41 29.43 -0.07 -4.21
CA ARG A 41 28.59 -0.08 -5.40
C ARG A 41 27.50 -1.14 -5.33
N HIS A 42 27.79 -2.32 -4.79
CA HIS A 42 26.78 -3.36 -4.54
C HIS A 42 25.78 -2.92 -3.49
N ARG A 43 26.24 -2.38 -2.35
CA ARG A 43 25.39 -1.88 -1.28
C ARG A 43 24.40 -0.81 -1.76
N LYS A 44 24.85 0.15 -2.57
CA LYS A 44 23.99 1.18 -3.16
C LYS A 44 22.93 0.60 -4.11
N ARG A 45 23.27 -0.45 -4.86
CA ARG A 45 22.30 -1.14 -5.74
C ARG A 45 21.26 -1.87 -4.91
N ASP A 46 21.69 -2.61 -3.88
CA ASP A 46 20.80 -3.36 -2.99
C ASP A 46 19.85 -2.42 -2.22
N GLU A 47 20.36 -1.28 -1.72
CA GLU A 47 19.52 -0.26 -1.09
C GLU A 47 18.48 0.31 -2.06
N THR A 48 18.89 0.61 -3.30
CA THR A 48 17.97 1.12 -4.32
C THR A 48 16.88 0.09 -4.63
N GLN A 49 17.24 -1.18 -4.78
CA GLN A 49 16.29 -2.26 -5.01
C GLN A 49 15.29 -2.39 -3.84
N ARG A 50 15.77 -2.37 -2.60
CA ARG A 50 14.89 -2.40 -1.41
C ARG A 50 13.90 -1.25 -1.38
N HIS A 51 14.34 -0.04 -1.73
CA HIS A 51 13.44 1.12 -1.80
C HIS A 51 12.42 1.00 -2.93
N GLN A 52 12.82 0.43 -4.07
CA GLN A 52 11.90 0.13 -5.17
C GLN A 52 10.87 -0.92 -4.76
N ASP A 53 11.29 -1.99 -4.09
CA ASP A 53 10.39 -3.03 -3.59
C ASP A 53 9.38 -2.47 -2.59
N ALA A 54 9.84 -1.62 -1.65
CA ALA A 54 8.95 -0.93 -0.72
C ALA A 54 7.98 0.04 -1.44
N ALA A 55 8.43 0.73 -2.49
CA ALA A 55 7.53 1.55 -3.32
C ALA A 55 6.46 0.70 -4.00
N TYR A 56 6.81 -0.47 -4.56
CA TYR A 56 5.83 -1.41 -5.12
C TYR A 56 4.84 -1.91 -4.07
N GLN A 57 5.31 -2.19 -2.85
CA GLN A 57 4.44 -2.62 -1.75
C GLN A 57 3.43 -1.52 -1.38
N ILE A 58 3.86 -0.26 -1.26
CA ILE A 58 2.95 0.87 -0.99
C ILE A 58 1.88 0.96 -2.09
N GLY A 59 2.28 0.83 -3.36
CA GLY A 59 1.35 0.82 -4.48
C GLY A 59 0.34 -0.31 -4.39
N TYR A 60 0.79 -1.54 -4.15
CA TYR A 60 -0.09 -2.70 -3.98
C TYR A 60 -1.10 -2.51 -2.85
N LYS A 61 -0.67 -2.00 -1.68
CA LYS A 61 -1.56 -1.72 -0.54
C LYS A 61 -2.60 -0.66 -0.89
N LEU A 62 -2.19 0.39 -1.60
CA LEU A 62 -3.10 1.43 -2.07
C LEU A 62 -4.18 0.88 -3.02
N ALA A 63 -3.79 0.03 -3.97
CA ALA A 63 -4.73 -0.64 -4.87
C ALA A 63 -5.70 -1.56 -4.11
N SER A 64 -5.18 -2.37 -3.17
CA SER A 64 -6.00 -3.25 -2.34
C SER A 64 -7.02 -2.47 -1.49
N LEU A 65 -6.60 -1.38 -0.85
CA LEU A 65 -7.48 -0.50 -0.08
C LEU A 65 -8.54 0.16 -0.96
N SER A 66 -8.18 0.56 -2.18
CA SER A 66 -9.12 1.15 -3.14
C SER A 66 -10.20 0.16 -3.55
N SER A 67 -9.81 -1.07 -3.91
CA SER A 67 -10.74 -2.16 -4.24
C SER A 67 -11.67 -2.48 -3.07
N GLU A 68 -11.12 -2.56 -1.86
CA GLU A 68 -11.91 -2.82 -0.65
C GLU A 68 -12.91 -1.69 -0.35
N ALA A 69 -12.48 -0.43 -0.46
CA ALA A 69 -13.36 0.72 -0.26
C ALA A 69 -14.49 0.75 -1.29
N HIS A 70 -14.20 0.37 -2.54
CA HIS A 70 -15.21 0.25 -3.59
C HIS A 70 -16.24 -0.85 -3.28
N ASN A 71 -15.78 -2.04 -2.90
CA ASN A 71 -16.65 -3.15 -2.49
C ASN A 71 -17.55 -2.77 -1.31
N LEU A 72 -17.04 -2.02 -0.33
CA LEU A 72 -17.84 -1.51 0.80
C LEU A 72 -18.95 -0.56 0.34
N VAL A 73 -18.69 0.29 -0.66
CA VAL A 73 -19.72 1.20 -1.20
C VAL A 73 -20.82 0.41 -1.91
N ILE A 74 -20.45 -0.59 -2.71
CA ILE A 74 -21.41 -1.50 -3.37
C ILE A 74 -22.28 -2.19 -2.32
N GLU A 75 -21.66 -2.76 -1.29
CA GLU A 75 -22.37 -3.47 -0.22
C GLU A 75 -23.34 -2.56 0.55
N LEU A 76 -22.99 -1.29 0.72
CA LEU A 76 -23.86 -0.31 1.36
C LEU A 76 -25.00 0.20 0.46
N ASN A 77 -24.96 -0.01 -0.87
CA ASN A 77 -25.93 0.50 -1.85
C ASN A 77 -26.47 -0.59 -2.83
N PRO A 78 -27.11 -1.67 -2.37
CA PRO A 78 -27.52 -2.77 -3.25
C PRO A 78 -28.67 -2.47 -4.24
N HIS A 79 -29.39 -1.35 -4.09
CA HIS A 79 -30.59 -1.03 -4.89
C HIS A 79 -30.62 0.41 -5.45
N GLY A 80 -29.54 1.17 -5.32
CA GLY A 80 -29.46 2.53 -5.87
C GLY A 80 -28.73 2.51 -7.21
N LYS A 81 -29.45 2.73 -8.33
CA LYS A 81 -28.82 3.12 -9.60
C LYS A 81 -28.32 4.58 -9.49
N SER A 82 -27.23 4.99 -10.13
CA SER A 82 -26.48 4.33 -11.20
C SER A 82 -25.15 3.72 -10.74
N ASP A 83 -24.91 2.51 -11.24
CA ASP A 83 -23.56 1.98 -11.39
C ASP A 83 -22.69 2.94 -12.23
N ASP A 84 -23.24 3.82 -13.08
CA ASP A 84 -22.47 4.84 -13.80
C ASP A 84 -21.75 5.90 -12.91
N ASP A 85 -22.22 6.16 -11.69
CA ASP A 85 -21.54 7.08 -10.74
C ASP A 85 -20.46 6.37 -9.90
N LEU A 86 -20.49 5.04 -9.83
CA LEU A 86 -19.55 4.23 -9.04
C LEU A 86 -18.54 3.48 -9.94
N ALA A 87 -18.99 2.97 -11.08
CA ALA A 87 -18.23 2.17 -12.07
C ALA A 87 -17.38 3.02 -13.04
N ALA A 88 -17.65 4.32 -13.18
CA ALA A 88 -16.74 5.21 -13.94
C ALA A 88 -15.43 5.55 -13.18
N GLU A 89 -15.28 5.12 -11.92
CA GLU A 89 -14.40 5.80 -10.96
C GLU A 89 -13.33 4.98 -10.24
N SER A 90 -13.22 3.66 -10.42
CA SER A 90 -12.18 2.92 -9.70
C SER A 90 -11.88 1.54 -10.30
N ASP A 91 -10.85 1.49 -11.15
CA ASP A 91 -9.92 0.38 -11.12
C ASP A 91 -8.50 0.95 -11.02
N MET A 92 -7.91 0.85 -9.83
CA MET A 92 -6.50 1.12 -9.66
C MET A 92 -5.73 -0.18 -9.81
N ASP A 93 -5.45 -0.56 -11.05
CA ASP A 93 -4.66 -1.77 -11.30
C ASP A 93 -3.16 -1.44 -11.21
N ILE A 94 -2.57 -1.64 -10.03
CA ILE A 94 -1.12 -1.60 -9.85
C ILE A 94 -0.59 -3.01 -10.14
N CYS A 95 -0.43 -3.30 -11.43
CA CYS A 95 0.23 -4.51 -11.90
C CYS A 95 1.75 -4.41 -11.68
N GLY A 96 2.20 -4.75 -10.48
CA GLY A 96 3.57 -5.15 -10.19
C GLY A 96 3.50 -6.51 -9.50
N GLY A 97 3.95 -7.57 -10.17
CA GLY A 97 3.74 -8.95 -9.73
C GLY A 97 4.23 -9.19 -8.30
N PHE A 98 3.29 -9.23 -7.35
CA PHE A 98 3.55 -9.68 -6.00
C PHE A 98 2.70 -10.92 -5.74
N SER A 99 3.36 -12.06 -5.52
CA SER A 99 2.70 -13.22 -4.96
C SER A 99 2.46 -12.94 -3.48
N ALA A 100 1.20 -12.73 -3.07
CA ALA A 100 0.85 -12.73 -1.67
C ALA A 100 1.38 -14.03 -1.04
N GLN A 101 2.27 -13.91 -0.04
CA GLN A 101 2.74 -15.09 0.69
C GLN A 101 1.54 -15.68 1.44
N ALA A 102 1.21 -16.93 1.16
CA ALA A 102 0.14 -17.64 1.84
C ALA A 102 0.39 -17.60 3.37
N GLY A 103 -0.54 -16.98 4.11
CA GLY A 103 -0.45 -16.81 5.56
C GLY A 103 -0.24 -15.37 6.07
N SER A 104 -0.28 -14.34 5.22
CA SER A 104 -0.18 -12.94 5.71
C SER A 104 -1.45 -12.49 6.45
N SER A 105 -1.26 -11.96 7.66
CA SER A 105 -2.29 -11.25 8.44
C SER A 105 -2.92 -10.12 7.61
N GLU A 106 -4.23 -9.90 7.76
CA GLU A 106 -4.98 -8.81 7.09
C GLU A 106 -4.34 -7.43 7.34
N SER A 107 -3.69 -7.24 8.50
CA SER A 107 -2.95 -6.02 8.84
C SER A 107 -1.69 -5.81 8.00
N LEU A 108 -0.98 -6.88 7.62
CA LEU A 108 0.24 -6.80 6.80
C LEU A 108 -0.05 -6.34 5.35
N ILE A 109 -1.30 -6.54 4.91
CA ILE A 109 -1.78 -6.18 3.58
C ILE A 109 -2.30 -4.74 3.56
N ARG A 110 -2.64 -4.14 4.72
CA ARG A 110 -3.27 -2.80 4.78
C ARG A 110 -2.36 -1.71 5.33
N ASP A 111 -1.70 -1.98 6.45
CA ASP A 111 -0.92 -0.97 7.15
C ASP A 111 0.46 -0.85 6.52
N LEU A 112 1.00 0.37 6.49
CA LEU A 112 2.38 0.56 6.06
C LEU A 112 3.33 -0.04 7.09
N ASN A 113 4.26 -0.88 6.66
CA ASN A 113 5.30 -1.39 7.54
C ASN A 113 6.37 -0.33 7.83
N ASP A 114 7.25 -0.56 8.81
CA ASP A 114 8.29 0.40 9.19
C ASP A 114 9.19 0.79 8.01
N ALA A 115 9.48 -0.13 7.09
CA ALA A 115 10.34 0.16 5.93
C ALA A 115 9.64 1.09 4.92
N GLU A 116 8.35 0.90 4.68
CA GLU A 116 7.51 1.71 3.81
C GLU A 116 7.27 3.11 4.41
N GLN A 117 6.99 3.19 5.72
CA GLN A 117 6.88 4.47 6.42
C GLN A 117 8.20 5.23 6.40
N ASN A 118 9.32 4.56 6.72
CA ASN A 118 10.65 5.16 6.67
C ASN A 118 11.03 5.60 5.25
N LEU A 119 10.60 4.86 4.22
CA LEU A 119 10.77 5.28 2.83
C LEU A 119 10.05 6.60 2.59
N LEU A 120 8.75 6.70 2.88
CA LEU A 120 7.98 7.93 2.67
C LEU A 120 8.55 9.13 3.45
N MET A 121 8.98 8.91 4.70
CA MET A 121 9.67 9.92 5.50
C MET A 121 10.99 10.36 4.85
N ARG A 122 11.79 9.42 4.34
CA ARG A 122 13.06 9.71 3.64
C ARG A 122 12.84 10.47 2.34
N LEU A 123 11.73 10.21 1.64
CA LEU A 123 11.33 10.92 0.43
C LEU A 123 10.68 12.29 0.70
N LYS A 124 10.43 12.62 1.99
CA LYS A 124 9.73 13.83 2.45
C LYS A 124 8.29 13.93 1.95
N GLU A 125 7.60 12.80 1.90
CA GLU A 125 6.20 12.68 1.47
C GLU A 125 5.26 12.52 2.67
N GLU A 126 5.42 13.39 3.67
CA GLU A 126 4.70 13.32 4.94
C GLU A 126 3.18 13.50 4.75
N ASP A 127 2.76 14.38 3.84
CA ASP A 127 1.35 14.60 3.50
C ASP A 127 0.71 13.34 2.91
N PHE A 128 1.44 12.62 2.06
CA PHE A 128 0.99 11.35 1.49
C PHE A 128 0.86 10.29 2.58
N LEU A 129 1.87 10.15 3.43
CA LEU A 129 1.88 9.20 4.56
C LEU A 129 0.71 9.44 5.52
N MET A 130 0.46 10.70 5.89
CA MET A 130 -0.64 11.09 6.76
C MET A 130 -2.00 10.78 6.09
N THR A 131 -2.19 11.19 4.85
CA THR A 131 -3.44 10.95 4.11
C THR A 131 -3.70 9.45 3.92
N PHE A 132 -2.66 8.66 3.66
CA PHE A 132 -2.74 7.21 3.58
C PHE A 132 -3.18 6.59 4.91
N SER A 133 -2.54 6.99 6.01
CA SER A 133 -2.86 6.48 7.35
C SER A 133 -4.28 6.83 7.77
N GLU A 134 -4.76 8.03 7.45
CA GLU A 134 -6.16 8.43 7.67
C GLU A 134 -7.14 7.60 6.85
N ALA A 135 -6.82 7.29 5.59
CA ALA A 135 -7.68 6.48 4.72
C ALA A 135 -7.79 5.04 5.23
N VAL A 136 -6.69 4.48 5.75
CA VAL A 136 -6.68 3.17 6.42
C VAL A 136 -7.54 3.19 7.68
N ALA A 137 -7.34 4.17 8.56
CA ALA A 137 -8.12 4.29 9.80
C ALA A 137 -9.62 4.45 9.51
N LEU A 138 -9.98 5.24 8.50
CA LEU A 138 -11.35 5.41 8.06
C LEU A 138 -11.93 4.09 7.49
N GLY A 139 -11.15 3.34 6.71
CA GLY A 139 -11.52 2.02 6.21
C GLY A 139 -11.84 1.03 7.35
N LEU A 140 -10.99 0.98 8.38
CA LEU A 140 -11.24 0.14 9.56
C LEU A 140 -12.52 0.54 10.30
N SER A 141 -12.75 1.85 10.49
CA SER A 141 -13.98 2.37 11.10
C SER A 141 -15.23 2.01 10.29
N LEU A 142 -15.16 2.06 8.96
CA LEU A 142 -16.26 1.70 8.07
C LEU A 142 -16.63 0.22 8.20
N ARG A 143 -15.65 -0.67 8.31
CA ARG A 143 -15.90 -2.10 8.50
C ARG A 143 -16.52 -2.43 9.84
N ALA A 144 -16.02 -1.81 10.90
CA ALA A 144 -16.61 -1.95 12.23
C ALA A 144 -18.07 -1.49 12.23
N GLY A 145 -18.35 -0.33 11.61
CA GLY A 145 -19.71 0.18 11.49
C GLY A 145 -20.62 -0.68 10.61
N LEU A 146 -20.09 -1.27 9.53
CA LEU A 146 -20.84 -2.22 8.70
C LEU A 146 -21.20 -3.49 9.48
N ALA A 147 -20.29 -4.02 10.28
CA ALA A 147 -20.56 -5.15 11.16
C ALA A 147 -21.65 -4.82 12.19
N GLU A 148 -21.60 -3.63 12.79
CA GLU A 148 -22.64 -3.13 13.70
C GLU A 148 -23.99 -3.00 12.98
N TYR A 149 -24.00 -2.46 11.77
CA TYR A 149 -25.22 -2.37 10.97
C TYR A 149 -25.82 -3.75 10.69
N LYS A 150 -25.00 -4.73 10.29
CA LYS A 150 -25.46 -6.11 10.04
C LYS A 150 -26.08 -6.72 11.30
N ALA A 151 -25.44 -6.57 12.46
CA ALA A 151 -25.98 -7.05 13.73
C ALA A 151 -27.32 -6.39 14.08
N LYS A 152 -27.44 -5.05 13.90
CA LYS A 152 -28.71 -4.33 14.12
C LYS A 152 -29.79 -4.75 13.14
N ARG A 153 -29.44 -4.97 11.88
CA ARG A 153 -30.38 -5.45 10.84
C ARG A 153 -30.87 -6.86 11.19
N GLU A 154 -30.00 -7.75 11.64
CA GLU A 154 -30.37 -9.10 12.04
C GLU A 154 -31.31 -9.08 13.26
N ALA A 155 -30.99 -8.27 14.27
CA ALA A 155 -31.87 -8.06 15.42
C ALA A 155 -33.24 -7.49 15.01
N LEU A 156 -33.28 -6.54 14.07
CA LEU A 156 -34.52 -6.02 13.49
C LEU A 156 -35.33 -7.11 12.80
N MET A 157 -34.68 -7.95 11.98
CA MET A 157 -35.34 -9.04 11.27
C MET A 157 -35.90 -10.10 12.22
N ALA A 158 -35.22 -10.37 13.35
CA ALA A 158 -35.70 -11.29 14.37
C ALA A 158 -36.97 -10.81 15.10
N MET A 159 -37.25 -9.50 15.09
CA MET A 159 -38.45 -8.92 15.68
C MET A 159 -39.63 -8.82 14.70
N LEU A 160 -39.40 -9.02 13.40
CA LEU A 160 -40.46 -8.97 12.41
C LEU A 160 -41.34 -10.23 12.52
N PRO A 161 -42.68 -10.09 12.35
CA PRO A 161 -43.55 -11.25 12.25
C PRO A 161 -43.16 -12.08 11.01
N PRO A 162 -43.50 -13.39 10.97
CA PRO A 162 -43.27 -14.19 9.78
C PRO A 162 -43.93 -13.51 8.56
N PRO A 163 -43.28 -13.54 7.40
CA PRO A 163 -43.84 -12.95 6.20
C PRO A 163 -45.19 -13.59 5.86
N VAL A 164 -46.15 -12.77 5.45
CA VAL A 164 -47.43 -13.25 4.93
C VAL A 164 -47.23 -13.52 3.45
N ASP A 165 -47.42 -14.78 3.04
CA ASP A 165 -47.25 -15.18 1.65
C ASP A 165 -48.50 -14.77 0.85
N VAL A 166 -48.39 -13.69 0.09
CA VAL A 166 -49.47 -13.19 -0.77
C VAL A 166 -49.20 -13.65 -2.20
N SER A 167 -49.69 -14.85 -2.52
CA SER A 167 -49.94 -15.31 -3.90
C SER A 167 -48.81 -15.06 -4.92
N GLY A 168 -47.57 -15.46 -4.59
CA GLY A 168 -46.48 -15.54 -5.57
C GLY A 168 -45.73 -14.25 -5.88
N GLU A 169 -46.05 -13.14 -5.21
CA GLU A 169 -45.25 -11.91 -5.24
C GLU A 169 -44.78 -11.54 -3.83
N MET A 170 -43.59 -10.95 -3.76
CA MET A 170 -42.78 -10.64 -2.57
C MET A 170 -43.46 -10.76 -1.19
N ALA A 171 -42.92 -11.67 -0.38
CA ALA A 171 -43.20 -11.80 1.06
C ALA A 171 -43.18 -10.45 1.78
N GLY A 172 -44.37 -9.96 2.17
CA GLY A 172 -44.56 -8.75 2.95
C GLY A 172 -44.71 -9.06 4.45
N HIS A 173 -44.37 -8.10 5.30
CA HIS A 173 -44.68 -8.17 6.73
C HIS A 173 -45.89 -7.28 7.03
N ASP A 174 -47.03 -7.88 7.41
CA ASP A 174 -48.16 -7.12 7.93
C ASP A 174 -47.87 -6.70 9.37
N LEU A 175 -47.38 -5.46 9.51
CA LEU A 175 -47.05 -4.88 10.81
C LEU A 175 -48.28 -4.18 11.40
N THR A 176 -48.65 -4.56 12.63
CA THR A 176 -49.63 -3.81 13.41
C THR A 176 -49.08 -2.44 13.81
N GLN A 177 -49.96 -1.46 14.08
CA GLN A 177 -49.54 -0.12 14.50
C GLN A 177 -48.66 -0.15 15.78
N GLN A 178 -48.93 -1.08 16.69
CA GLN A 178 -48.13 -1.27 17.91
C GLN A 178 -46.73 -1.83 17.60
N GLN A 179 -46.62 -2.77 16.65
CA GLN A 179 -45.32 -3.28 16.19
C GLN A 179 -44.51 -2.19 15.48
N ILE A 180 -45.14 -1.37 14.64
CA ILE A 180 -44.49 -0.23 13.99
C ILE A 180 -43.87 0.71 15.04
N LEU A 181 -44.64 1.09 16.06
CA LEU A 181 -44.14 1.98 17.13
C LEU A 181 -42.98 1.36 17.92
N SER A 182 -42.97 0.03 18.10
CA SER A 182 -41.88 -0.67 18.79
C SER A 182 -40.61 -0.81 17.93
N LEU A 183 -40.75 -0.99 16.62
CA LEU A 183 -39.65 -1.18 15.68
C LEU A 183 -39.02 0.15 15.24
N GLN A 184 -39.82 1.21 15.18
CA GLN A 184 -39.44 2.50 14.63
C GLN A 184 -38.14 3.08 15.24
N PRO A 185 -37.90 3.05 16.57
CA PRO A 185 -36.64 3.56 17.13
C PRO A 185 -35.41 2.80 16.62
N GLN A 186 -35.51 1.47 16.49
CA GLN A 186 -34.41 0.65 16.00
C GLN A 186 -34.19 0.81 14.49
N MET A 187 -35.27 0.94 13.71
CA MET A 187 -35.19 1.23 12.28
C MET A 187 -34.54 2.58 12.00
N ILE A 188 -34.89 3.62 12.77
CA ILE A 188 -34.29 4.95 12.63
C ILE A 188 -32.78 4.90 12.91
N GLN A 189 -32.36 4.20 13.96
CA GLN A 189 -30.93 4.04 14.28
C GLN A 189 -30.17 3.30 13.18
N ALA A 190 -30.72 2.18 12.67
CA ALA A 190 -30.10 1.43 11.58
C ALA A 190 -30.02 2.26 10.28
N ALA A 191 -31.10 2.97 9.93
CA ALA A 191 -31.13 3.83 8.76
C ALA A 191 -30.14 5.01 8.87
N SER A 192 -30.04 5.62 10.05
CA SER A 192 -29.07 6.68 10.32
C SER A 192 -27.63 6.17 10.21
N LEU A 193 -27.35 4.98 10.74
CA LEU A 193 -26.03 4.36 10.67
C LEU A 193 -25.62 4.10 9.22
N VAL A 194 -26.49 3.47 8.42
CA VAL A 194 -26.20 3.22 6.99
C VAL A 194 -25.97 4.51 6.22
N ARG A 195 -26.77 5.55 6.46
CA ARG A 195 -26.59 6.85 5.80
C ARG A 195 -25.22 7.46 6.13
N SER A 196 -24.81 7.43 7.39
CA SER A 196 -23.48 7.91 7.81
C SER A 196 -22.36 7.07 7.20
N LEU A 197 -22.49 5.73 7.18
CA LEU A 197 -21.50 4.84 6.59
C LEU A 197 -21.34 5.09 5.08
N ARG A 198 -22.44 5.29 4.35
CA ARG A 198 -22.38 5.65 2.92
C ARG A 198 -21.61 6.94 2.69
N ALA A 199 -21.92 7.99 3.44
CA ALA A 199 -21.25 9.27 3.31
C ALA A 199 -19.74 9.16 3.59
N LEU A 200 -19.36 8.44 4.65
CA LEU A 200 -17.96 8.20 5.01
C LEU A 200 -17.24 7.31 3.98
N ALA A 201 -17.92 6.29 3.43
CA ALA A 201 -17.36 5.42 2.41
C ALA A 201 -17.06 6.19 1.12
N THR A 202 -17.96 7.06 0.68
CA THR A 202 -17.72 7.96 -0.46
C THR A 202 -16.53 8.90 -0.21
N ILE A 203 -16.39 9.44 1.00
CA ILE A 203 -15.22 10.27 1.37
C ILE A 203 -13.94 9.44 1.29
N ASN A 204 -13.96 8.20 1.78
CA ASN A 204 -12.79 7.33 1.77
C ASN A 204 -12.34 6.97 0.35
N VAL A 205 -13.28 6.61 -0.53
CA VAL A 205 -12.99 6.35 -1.95
C VAL A 205 -12.36 7.57 -2.63
N LYS A 206 -12.89 8.77 -2.39
CA LYS A 206 -12.31 10.02 -2.93
C LYS A 206 -10.88 10.25 -2.45
N ARG A 207 -10.59 9.96 -1.17
CA ARG A 207 -9.23 10.06 -0.59
C ARG A 207 -8.28 9.05 -1.24
N LEU A 208 -8.68 7.79 -1.33
CA LEU A 208 -7.87 6.72 -1.94
C LEU A 208 -7.61 6.98 -3.43
N ARG A 209 -8.59 7.52 -4.16
CA ARG A 209 -8.40 7.96 -5.54
C ARG A 209 -7.37 9.08 -5.67
N LYS A 210 -7.45 10.10 -4.79
CA LYS A 210 -6.47 11.19 -4.78
C LYS A 210 -5.07 10.64 -4.52
N LEU A 211 -4.91 9.78 -3.51
CA LEU A 211 -3.65 9.08 -3.24
C LEU A 211 -3.16 8.31 -4.47
N GLY A 212 -4.06 7.64 -5.19
CA GLY A 212 -3.77 6.96 -6.45
C GLY A 212 -3.15 7.84 -7.52
N VAL A 213 -3.79 8.98 -7.76
CA VAL A 213 -3.34 9.98 -8.74
C VAL A 213 -2.00 10.58 -8.34
N ASP A 214 -1.81 10.85 -7.05
CA ASP A 214 -0.59 11.48 -6.51
C ASP A 214 0.58 10.48 -6.44
N PHE A 215 0.31 9.18 -6.30
CA PHE A 215 1.33 8.14 -6.07
C PHE A 215 2.31 7.98 -7.24
N ARG A 216 1.82 7.87 -8.47
CA ARG A 216 2.68 7.66 -9.65
C ARG A 216 3.66 8.82 -9.88
N PRO A 217 3.24 10.10 -9.99
CA PRO A 217 4.18 11.21 -10.19
C PRO A 217 5.15 11.35 -9.03
N MET A 218 4.70 11.11 -7.79
CA MET A 218 5.55 11.09 -6.61
C MET A 218 6.65 10.03 -6.73
N MET A 219 6.31 8.79 -7.07
CA MET A 219 7.28 7.70 -7.17
C MET A 219 8.23 7.87 -8.36
N LEU A 220 7.75 8.36 -9.51
CA LEU A 220 8.61 8.63 -10.67
C LEU A 220 9.60 9.78 -10.42
N ARG A 221 9.24 10.76 -9.59
CA ARG A 221 10.14 11.84 -9.17
C ARG A 221 11.36 11.31 -8.40
N HIS A 222 11.16 10.31 -7.54
CA HIS A 222 12.22 9.74 -6.70
C HIS A 222 12.92 8.53 -7.34
N PHE A 223 12.18 7.76 -8.14
CA PHE A 223 12.64 6.56 -8.82
C PHE A 223 12.30 6.62 -10.31
N PRO A 224 13.06 7.37 -11.12
CA PRO A 224 12.74 7.58 -12.55
C PRO A 224 12.85 6.30 -13.39
N LYS A 225 13.51 5.26 -12.87
CA LYS A 225 13.63 3.94 -13.51
C LYS A 225 12.61 2.93 -12.99
N LEU A 226 11.70 3.34 -12.10
CA LEU A 226 10.67 2.47 -11.58
C LEU A 226 9.64 2.23 -12.67
N HIS A 227 9.45 0.98 -13.04
CA HIS A 227 8.40 0.59 -13.97
C HIS A 227 7.09 0.50 -13.19
N ILE A 228 6.44 1.65 -13.01
CA ILE A 228 5.04 1.71 -12.57
C ILE A 228 4.20 1.69 -13.83
N HIS A 229 3.52 0.57 -14.08
CA HIS A 229 2.49 0.53 -15.11
C HIS A 229 1.41 1.57 -14.78
N GLU A 230 0.94 2.27 -15.81
CA GLU A 230 -0.10 3.28 -15.63
C GLU A 230 -1.29 2.63 -14.95
N ILE A 231 -1.71 3.26 -13.84
CA ILE A 231 -2.95 2.93 -13.16
C ILE A 231 -4.07 3.34 -14.12
N GLN A 232 -4.43 2.45 -15.03
CA GLN A 232 -5.54 2.67 -15.94
C GLN A 232 -6.82 2.47 -15.16
N ILE A 233 -7.52 3.57 -14.91
CA ILE A 233 -8.91 3.53 -14.48
C ILE A 233 -9.67 2.92 -15.65
N VAL A 234 -9.91 1.60 -15.59
CA VAL A 234 -10.73 0.91 -16.57
C VAL A 234 -12.12 1.51 -16.44
N LYS A 235 -12.50 2.32 -17.43
CA LYS A 235 -13.89 2.69 -17.58
C LYS A 235 -14.59 1.46 -18.10
N ASP A 236 -15.38 0.81 -17.26
CA ASP A 236 -16.33 -0.18 -17.74
C ASP A 236 -17.23 0.53 -18.76
N THR A 237 -17.03 0.19 -20.02
CA THR A 237 -18.00 0.49 -21.07
C THR A 237 -19.21 -0.38 -20.79
N ALA A 238 -20.22 0.25 -20.19
CA ALA A 238 -21.53 -0.34 -19.94
C ALA A 238 -22.03 -1.12 -21.17
N HIS A 239 -22.34 -2.39 -20.97
CA HIS A 239 -23.11 -3.25 -21.89
C HIS A 239 -24.31 -3.82 -21.15
#